data_AF-A0A960GWD0-F1
#
_entry.id   AF-A0A960GWD0-F1
#
_cell.length_a   1.000
_cell.length_b   1.000
_cell.length_c   1.000
_cell.angle_alpha   90.00
_cell.angle_beta   90.00
_cell.angle_gamma   90.00
#
_symmetry.space_group_name_H-M   'P 1'
#
loop_
_entity.id
_entity.type
_entity.pdbx_description
1 polymer ?
#
loop_
_entity_poly.entity_id
_entity_poly.type
_entity_poly.pdbx_seq_one_letter_code
_entity_poly.pdbx_strand_id
1 'polypeptide(L)' 'DTVDFVQIKQHYYIVHADINPTRIVPKGPDLTNWLTPHGREALGGKPFGDGTPPGLTREDERVPAGHNPL' A
#
# COMPACT_ATOMS: atom_id res chain seq x y z
N ASP A 1 3.70 -4.63 -2.93
CA ASP A 1 5.05 -4.62 -2.33
C ASP A 1 5.65 -3.22 -2.26
N THR A 2 5.25 -2.27 -3.10
CA THR A 2 5.79 -0.89 -3.16
C THR A 2 4.96 0.21 -2.50
N VAL A 3 3.85 -0.14 -1.83
CA VAL A 3 2.96 0.84 -1.17
C VAL A 3 3.33 0.97 0.30
N ASP A 4 3.75 2.17 0.74
CA ASP A 4 4.03 2.51 2.14
C ASP A 4 2.94 3.47 2.67
N PHE A 5 1.99 2.95 3.45
CA PHE A 5 0.89 3.75 3.97
C PHE A 5 1.32 4.73 5.07
N VAL A 6 2.40 4.43 5.79
CA VAL A 6 2.91 5.31 6.85
C VAL A 6 3.48 6.58 6.23
N GLN A 7 4.33 6.45 5.20
CA GLN A 7 4.90 7.58 4.49
C GLN A 7 3.83 8.40 3.76
N ILE A 8 2.88 7.73 3.09
CA ILE A 8 1.74 8.41 2.45
C ILE A 8 1.04 9.29 3.49
N LYS A 9 0.65 8.72 4.63
CA LYS A 9 -0.08 9.48 5.66
C LYS A 9 0.77 10.61 6.25
N GLN A 10 2.04 10.36 6.56
CA GLN A 10 2.93 11.39 7.10
C GLN A 10 3.07 12.56 6.13
N HIS A 11 3.31 12.31 4.85
CA HIS A 11 3.45 13.38 3.87
C HIS A 11 2.18 14.25 3.84
N TYR A 12 1.01 13.65 3.63
CA TYR A 12 -0.23 14.41 3.49
C TYR A 12 -0.66 15.14 4.76
N TYR A 13 -0.53 14.52 5.94
CA TYR A 13 -1.04 15.09 7.18
C TYR A 13 -0.05 16.03 7.87
N ILE A 14 1.26 15.92 7.61
CA ILE A 14 2.29 16.78 8.25
C ILE A 14 2.68 17.95 7.35
N VAL A 15 2.88 17.71 6.04
CA VAL A 15 3.41 18.73 5.13
C VAL A 15 2.36 19.78 4.78
N HIS A 16 1.10 19.37 4.56
CA HIS A 16 0.00 20.30 4.25
C HIS A 16 -0.53 21.03 5.49
N ALA A 17 0.32 21.85 6.12
CA ALA A 17 -0.03 22.58 7.34
C ALA A 17 -1.16 23.61 7.12
N ASP A 18 -1.33 24.11 5.90
CA ASP A 18 -2.42 25.02 5.54
C ASP A 18 -3.80 24.35 5.63
N ILE A 19 -3.85 23.03 5.42
CA ILE A 19 -5.06 22.21 5.50
C ILE A 19 -5.19 21.55 6.87
N ASN A 20 -4.09 21.01 7.40
CA ASN A 20 -4.03 20.39 8.73
C ASN A 20 -3.00 21.10 9.64
N PRO A 21 -3.36 22.25 10.24
CA PRO A 21 -2.45 22.98 11.12
C PRO A 21 -1.98 22.18 12.33
N THR A 22 -2.77 21.21 12.79
CA THR A 22 -2.42 20.35 13.94
C THR A 22 -1.32 19.34 13.61
N ARG A 23 -1.12 19.05 12.31
CA ARG A 23 -0.22 18.01 11.80
C ARG A 23 -0.45 16.61 12.38
N ILE A 24 -1.62 16.37 12.99
CA ILE A 24 -1.99 15.06 13.52
C ILE A 24 -2.20 14.10 12.34
N VAL A 25 -1.53 12.96 12.39
CA VAL A 25 -1.70 11.86 11.45
C VAL A 25 -2.73 10.88 12.05
N PRO A 26 -3.87 10.62 11.38
CA PRO A 26 -4.84 9.65 11.87
C PRO A 26 -4.22 8.26 12.03
N LYS A 27 -4.59 7.52 13.07
CA LYS A 27 -4.11 6.14 13.25
C LYS A 27 -4.72 5.17 12.22
N GLY A 28 -6.00 5.32 11.92
CA GLY A 28 -6.69 4.51 10.92
C GLY A 28 -6.34 4.87 9.46
N PRO A 29 -7.02 4.26 8.48
CA PRO A 29 -7.94 3.12 8.65
C PRO A 29 -7.19 1.84 9.05
N ASP A 30 -7.93 0.80 9.45
CA ASP A 30 -7.37 -0.55 9.46
C ASP A 30 -7.14 -1.01 8.00
N LEU A 31 -6.02 -1.69 7.76
CA LEU A 31 -5.57 -2.12 6.43
C LEU A 31 -5.71 -3.63 6.21
N THR A 32 -6.15 -4.39 7.21
CA THR A 32 -6.28 -5.86 7.12
C THR A 32 -7.17 -6.32 5.98
N ASN A 33 -8.14 -5.48 5.56
CA ASN A 33 -9.05 -5.79 4.47
C ASN A 33 -8.39 -5.90 3.09
N TRP A 34 -7.23 -5.29 2.87
CA TRP A 34 -6.51 -5.32 1.59
C TRP A 34 -6.14 -6.73 1.12
N LEU A 35 -5.93 -7.66 2.06
CA LEU A 35 -5.55 -9.04 1.75
C LEU A 35 -6.74 -10.01 1.75
N THR A 36 -7.97 -9.49 1.86
CA THR A 36 -9.15 -10.34 1.75
C THR A 36 -9.34 -10.85 0.32
N PRO A 37 -9.88 -12.07 0.11
CA PRO A 37 -10.16 -12.59 -1.22
C PRO A 37 -11.03 -11.64 -2.05
N HIS A 38 -10.57 -11.26 -3.24
CA HIS A 38 -11.26 -10.29 -4.09
C HIS A 38 -12.21 -10.91 -5.13
N GLY A 39 -12.14 -12.22 -5.40
CA GLY A 39 -13.08 -12.94 -6.27
C GLY A 39 -13.05 -12.58 -7.77
N ARG A 40 -11.97 -11.97 -8.26
CA ARG A 40 -11.91 -11.44 -9.65
C ARG A 40 -11.41 -12.47 -10.66
N GLU A 41 -10.75 -13.52 -10.17
CA GLU A 41 -10.33 -14.68 -10.93
C GLU A 41 -11.52 -15.39 -11.61
N ALA A 42 -12.72 -15.30 -11.05
CA ALA A 42 -13.95 -15.85 -11.64
C ALA A 42 -14.32 -15.19 -12.99
N LEU A 43 -13.80 -13.99 -13.27
CA LEU A 43 -14.00 -13.28 -14.53
C LEU A 43 -13.01 -13.71 -15.62
N GLY A 44 -12.09 -14.64 -15.32
CA GLY A 44 -11.04 -15.08 -16.23
C GLY A 44 -9.92 -14.05 -16.44
N GLY A 45 -9.26 -14.13 -17.59
CA GLY A 45 -8.16 -13.24 -17.96
C GLY A 45 -6.77 -13.78 -17.64
N LYS A 46 -5.74 -13.11 -18.19
CA LYS A 46 -4.33 -13.42 -17.99
C LYS A 46 -3.58 -12.12 -17.63
N PRO A 47 -3.39 -11.81 -16.33
CA PRO A 47 -2.78 -10.53 -15.92
C PRO A 47 -1.41 -10.26 -16.57
N PHE A 48 -0.66 -11.32 -16.87
CA PHE A 48 0.66 -11.25 -17.52
C PHE A 48 0.67 -11.86 -18.93
N GLY A 49 -0.49 -12.17 -19.51
CA GLY A 49 -0.56 -12.85 -20.82
C GLY A 49 0.15 -14.20 -20.80
N ASP A 50 1.09 -14.39 -21.73
CA ASP A 50 1.96 -15.57 -21.79
C ASP A 50 3.32 -15.36 -21.09
N GLY A 51 3.49 -14.23 -20.41
CA GLY A 51 4.66 -13.91 -19.58
C GLY A 51 4.48 -14.29 -18.10
N THR A 52 5.41 -13.83 -17.25
CA THR A 52 5.41 -14.11 -15.81
C THR A 52 5.35 -12.83 -14.97
N PRO A 53 4.77 -12.88 -13.76
CA PRO A 53 4.92 -11.81 -12.78
C PRO A 53 6.40 -11.53 -12.48
N PRO A 54 6.77 -10.30 -12.09
CA PRO A 54 8.10 -10.02 -11.58
C PRO A 54 8.40 -10.83 -10.31
N GLY A 55 9.68 -11.04 -10.04
CA GLY A 55 10.14 -11.63 -8.78
C GLY A 55 9.97 -10.67 -7.59
N LEU A 56 10.49 -11.09 -6.43
CA LEU A 56 10.45 -10.29 -5.21
C LEU A 56 11.23 -8.98 -5.37
N THR A 57 10.73 -7.94 -4.70
CA THR A 57 11.45 -6.67 -4.54
C THR A 57 12.81 -6.89 -3.87
N ARG A 58 13.84 -6.17 -4.34
CA ARG A 58 15.15 -6.14 -3.72
C ARG A 58 15.06 -5.69 -2.27
N GLU A 59 15.93 -6.19 -1.41
CA GLU A 59 15.81 -5.98 0.03
C GLU A 59 15.85 -4.49 0.44
N ASP A 60 16.66 -3.69 -0.25
CA ASP A 60 16.82 -2.26 -0.05
C ASP A 60 15.64 -1.43 -0.58
N GLU A 61 14.82 -2.00 -1.44
CA GLU A 61 13.64 -1.37 -2.03
C GLU A 61 12.33 -1.83 -1.36
N ARG A 62 12.38 -2.77 -0.40
CA ARG A 62 11.19 -3.29 0.28
C ARG A 62 10.57 -2.24 1.20
N VAL A 63 9.24 -2.23 1.22
CA VAL A 63 8.49 -1.45 2.22
C VAL A 63 8.75 -2.01 3.63
N PRO A 64 9.04 -1.17 4.63
CA PRO A 64 9.26 -1.63 6.00
C PRO A 64 8.07 -2.41 6.57
N ALA A 65 8.35 -3.40 7.42
CA ALA A 65 7.32 -4.21 8.06
C ALA A 65 6.33 -3.34 8.86
N GLY A 66 5.03 -3.59 8.69
CA GLY A 66 3.96 -2.82 9.34
C GLY A 66 3.62 -1.48 8.67
N HIS A 67 4.33 -1.08 7.60
CA HIS A 67 3.95 0.09 6.80
C HIS A 67 2.86 -0.23 5.76
N ASN A 68 2.57 -1.51 5.56
CA ASN A 68 1.46 -2.01 4.76
C ASN A 68 0.99 -3.37 5.32
N PRO A 69 -0.07 -3.98 4.76
CA PRO A 69 -0.64 -5.20 5.32
C PRO A 69 0.04 -6.49 4.84
N LEU A 70 1.10 -6.40 4.02
CA LEU A 70 1.84 -7.56 3.48
C LEU A 70 2.84 -8.14 4.47
#